data_AF-A0A1B1U574-F1
#
_entry.id   AF-A0A1B1U574-F1
#
_cell.length_a   1.000
_cell.length_b   1.000
_cell.length_c   1.000
_cell.angle_alpha   90.00
_cell.angle_beta   90.00
_cell.angle_gamma   90.00
#
_symmetry.space_group_name_H-M   'P 1'
#
loop_
_entity.id
_entity.type
_entity.pdbx_description
1 polymer ?
#
loop_
_entity_poly.entity_id
_entity_poly.type
_entity_poly.pdbx_seq_one_letter_code
_entity_poly.pdbx_strand_id
1 'polypeptide(L)' 'MRIEEIAAKALEKVGNDRYMLSSLIFARTKELSNGAKPLVDMDLKIHKLADIAMHEIAEEKITLASIEPIKG' A
#
# COMPACT_ATOMS: atom_id res chain seq x y z
N MET A 1 3.11 8.92 12.50
CA MET A 1 3.78 9.77 11.50
C MET A 1 2.76 10.67 10.85
N ARG A 2 3.17 11.82 10.32
CA ARG A 2 2.27 12.62 9.46
C ARG A 2 2.08 11.93 8.10
N ILE A 3 0.95 12.17 7.44
CA ILE A 3 0.60 11.49 6.17
C ILE A 3 1.61 11.78 5.07
N GLU A 4 2.18 12.98 5.06
CA GLU A 4 3.20 13.40 4.11
C GLU A 4 4.51 12.62 4.29
N GLU A 5 4.88 12.30 5.54
CA GLU A 5 6.07 11.49 5.84
C GLU A 5 5.86 10.03 5.41
N ILE A 6 4.64 9.52 5.56
CA ILE A 6 4.28 8.16 5.13
C ILE A 6 4.33 8.06 3.60
N ALA A 7 3.75 9.04 2.91
CA ALA A 7 3.79 9.13 1.46
C ALA A 7 5.23 9.22 0.92
N ALA A 8 6.08 10.03 1.55
CA ALA A 8 7.49 10.14 1.17
C ALA A 8 8.22 8.81 1.35
N LYS A 9 8.07 8.14 2.50
CA LYS A 9 8.69 6.82 2.74
C LYS A 9 8.20 5.77 1.75
N ALA A 10 6.90 5.70 1.49
CA ALA A 10 6.33 4.75 0.54
C ALA A 10 6.87 4.98 -0.89
N LEU A 11 7.02 6.25 -1.29
CA LEU A 11 7.59 6.63 -2.58
C LEU A 11 9.07 6.22 -2.70
N GLU A 12 9.85 6.38 -1.63
CA GLU A 12 11.24 5.91 -1.58
C GLU A 12 11.32 4.38 -1.74
N LYS A 13 10.39 3.61 -1.17
CA LYS A 13 10.37 2.13 -1.29
C LYS A 13 10.14 1.63 -2.71
N VAL A 14 9.54 2.44 -3.57
CA VAL A 14 9.34 2.12 -4.99
C VAL A 14 10.29 2.88 -5.92
N GLY A 15 11.44 3.34 -5.40
CA GLY A 15 12.46 4.00 -6.22
C GLY A 15 12.04 5.36 -6.75
N ASN A 16 11.19 6.07 -6.02
CA ASN A 16 10.59 7.35 -6.41
C ASN A 16 9.71 7.32 -7.66
N ASP A 17 9.26 6.13 -8.07
CA ASP A 17 8.30 5.97 -9.16
C ASP A 17 6.86 6.12 -8.66
N ARG A 18 6.24 7.26 -9.02
CA ARG A 18 4.85 7.57 -8.63
C ARG A 18 3.82 6.66 -9.31
N TYR A 19 4.09 6.22 -10.54
CA TYR A 19 3.20 5.29 -11.24
C TYR A 19 3.24 3.92 -10.55
N MET A 20 4.44 3.48 -10.19
CA MET A 20 4.63 2.25 -9.45
C MET A 20 3.96 2.30 -8.08
N LEU A 21 4.15 3.38 -7.33
CA LEU A 21 3.47 3.59 -6.04
C LEU A 21 1.95 3.48 -6.19
N SER A 22 1.39 4.19 -7.17
CA SER A 22 -0.05 4.21 -7.44
C SER A 22 -0.58 2.82 -7.80
N SER A 23 0.18 2.06 -8.59
CA SER A 23 -0.18 0.70 -9.01
C SER A 23 -0.16 -0.27 -7.83
N LEU A 24 0.84 -0.16 -6.96
CA LEU A 24 1.00 -0.99 -5.75
C LEU A 24 -0.13 -0.72 -4.75
N ILE A 25 -0.45 0.57 -4.52
CA ILE A 25 -1.58 0.98 -3.67
C ILE A 25 -2.90 0.44 -4.23
N PHE A 26 -3.13 0.55 -5.54
CA PHE A 26 -4.36 0.07 -6.18
C PHE A 26 -4.52 -1.45 -6.01
N ALA A 27 -3.48 -2.22 -6.34
CA ALA A 27 -3.52 -3.67 -6.23
C ALA A 27 -3.76 -4.11 -4.78
N ARG A 28 -3.06 -3.50 -3.82
CA ARG A 28 -3.25 -3.82 -2.41
C ARG A 28 -4.64 -3.41 -1.89
N THR A 29 -5.15 -2.26 -2.32
CA THR A 29 -6.52 -1.83 -2.00
C THR A 29 -7.55 -2.84 -2.48
N LYS A 30 -7.34 -3.42 -3.67
CA LYS A 30 -8.21 -4.49 -4.20
C LYS A 30 -8.17 -5.74 -3.31
N GLU A 31 -6.99 -6.18 -2.87
CA GLU A 31 -6.87 -7.31 -1.93
C GLU A 31 -7.61 -7.05 -0.61
N LEU A 32 -7.40 -5.88 0.00
CA LEU A 32 -8.07 -5.49 1.24
C LEU A 32 -9.60 -5.44 1.05
N SER A 33 -10.06 -4.91 -0.09
CA SER A 33 -11.50 -4.88 -0.42
C SER A 33 -12.10 -6.27 -0.59
N ASN A 34 -11.29 -7.27 -0.95
CA ASN A 34 -11.67 -8.67 -1.06
C ASN A 34 -11.56 -9.44 0.27
N GLY A 35 -11.30 -8.75 1.38
CA GLY A 35 -11.24 -9.34 2.72
C GLY A 35 -9.84 -9.76 3.18
N ALA A 36 -8.78 -9.34 2.47
CA ALA A 36 -7.43 -9.51 2.99
C ALA A 36 -7.25 -8.70 4.29
N LYS A 37 -6.46 -9.24 5.22
CA LYS A 37 -6.17 -8.57 6.48
C LYS A 37 -5.06 -7.53 6.29
N PRO A 38 -5.14 -6.37 6.96
CA PRO A 38 -4.03 -5.44 7.09
C PRO A 38 -2.82 -6.13 7.73
N LEU A 39 -1.63 -5.73 7.29
CA LEU A 39 -0.33 -6.15 7.83
C LEU A 39 0.25 -5.13 8.82
N VAL A 40 -0.47 -4.03 9.02
CA VAL A 40 -0.21 -2.97 9.99
C VAL A 40 -1.37 -2.88 10.99
N ASP A 41 -1.14 -2.26 12.14
CA ASP A 41 -2.15 -2.08 13.19
C ASP A 41 -3.14 -0.96 12.81
N MET A 42 -3.95 -1.21 11.78
CA MET A 42 -4.97 -0.30 11.28
C MET A 42 -6.27 -1.05 11.03
N ASP A 43 -7.39 -0.50 11.51
CA ASP A 43 -8.71 -1.08 11.29
C ASP A 43 -9.28 -0.65 9.92
N LEU A 44 -9.68 -1.64 9.10
CA LEU A 44 -10.35 -1.48 7.80
C LEU A 44 -11.68 -0.72 7.87
N LYS A 45 -12.34 -0.71 9.03
CA LYS A 45 -13.61 0.00 9.25
C LYS A 45 -13.42 1.49 9.56
N ILE A 46 -12.22 1.85 10.02
CA ILE A 46 -11.90 3.20 10.47
C ILE A 46 -11.07 3.94 9.41
N HIS A 47 -10.10 3.24 8.80
CA HIS A 47 -9.14 3.83 7.88
C HIS A 47 -9.49 3.51 6.43
N LYS A 48 -9.11 4.40 5.51
CA LYS A 48 -9.25 4.14 4.08
C LYS A 48 -8.27 3.04 3.68
N LEU A 49 -8.71 2.15 2.79
CA LEU A 49 -7.88 1.06 2.29
C LEU A 49 -6.57 1.55 1.64
N ALA A 50 -6.64 2.69 0.94
CA ALA A 50 -5.46 3.31 0.34
C ALA A 50 -4.45 3.82 1.39
N ASP A 51 -4.93 4.33 2.52
CA ASP A 51 -4.07 4.78 3.62
C ASP A 51 -3.38 3.56 4.25
N ILE A 52 -4.12 2.48 4.51
CA ILE A 52 -3.57 1.20 5.01
C ILE A 52 -2.51 0.67 4.04
N ALA A 53 -2.81 0.60 2.74
CA ALA A 53 -1.87 0.15 1.73
C ALA A 53 -0.59 1.02 1.70
N MET A 54 -0.74 2.34 1.81
CA MET A 54 0.42 3.26 1.83
C MET A 54 1.29 3.03 3.07
N HIS A 55 0.69 2.78 4.23
CA HIS A 55 1.40 2.41 5.46
C HIS A 55 2.14 1.08 5.31
N GLU A 56 1.50 0.06 4.76
CA GLU A 56 2.11 -1.24 4.51
C GLU A 56 3.32 -1.15 3.56
N ILE A 57 3.25 -0.30 2.54
CA ILE A 57 4.36 -0.05 1.61
C ILE A 57 5.49 0.72 2.32
N ALA A 58 5.16 1.77 3.09
CA ALA A 58 6.15 2.54 3.83
C ALA A 58 6.93 1.70 4.85
N GLU A 59 6.28 0.67 5.42
CA GLU A 59 6.86 -0.27 6.37
C GLU A 59 7.46 -1.54 5.71
N GLU A 60 7.59 -1.56 4.38
CA GLU A 60 8.10 -2.70 3.59
C GLU A 60 7.34 -4.02 3.80
N LYS A 61 6.08 -3.97 4.25
CA LYS A 61 5.21 -5.14 4.38
C LYS A 61 4.67 -5.62 3.03
N ILE A 62 4.52 -4.69 2.09
CA ILE A 62 4.13 -4.95 0.70
C ILE A 62 5.23 -4.44 -0.22
N THR A 63 5.67 -5.29 -1.14
CA THR A 63 6.68 -4.97 -2.15
C THR A 63 6.19 -5.38 -3.54
N LEU A 64 6.90 -4.97 -4.58
CA LEU A 64 6.64 -5.36 -5.96
C LEU A 64 6.61 -6.88 -6.18
N ALA A 65 7.43 -7.63 -5.43
CA ALA A 65 7.44 -9.09 -5.49
C ALA A 65 6.22 -9.73 -4.81
N SER A 66 5.52 -8.98 -3.96
CA SER A 66 4.39 -9.47 -3.17
C SER A 66 3.06 -9.40 -3.92
N ILE A 67 2.97 -8.63 -5.01
CA ILE A 67 1.72 -8.42 -5.75
C ILE A 67 1.72 -9.27 -7.02
N GLU A 68 0.71 -10.13 -7.17
CA GLU A 68 0.52 -10.86 -8.41
C GLU A 68 0.30 -9.89 -9.58
N PRO A 69 0.97 -10.08 -10.74
CA PRO A 69 0.75 -9.24 -11.89
C PRO A 69 -0.74 -9.25 -12.27
N ILE A 70 -1.32 -8.06 -12.43
CA ILE A 70 -2.70 -7.89 -12.87
C ILE A 70 -2.80 -8.54 -14.25
N LYS A 71 -3.30 -9.78 -14.31
CA LYS A 71 -3.70 -10.41 -15.57
C LYS A 71 -4.96 -9.68 -16.03
N GLY A 72 -4.79 -8.90 -17.10
CA GLY A 72 -5.90 -8.29 -17.86
C GLY A 72 -6.78 -9.33 -18.53
#